data_AF-A0A6I1NIA0-F1
#
_entry.id   AF-A0A6I1NIA0-F1
#
_cell.length_a   1.000
_cell.length_b   1.000
_cell.length_c   1.000
_cell.angle_alpha   90.00
_cell.angle_beta   90.00
_cell.angle_gamma   90.00
#
_symmetry.space_group_name_H-M   'P 1'
#
loop_
_entity.id
_entity.type
_entity.pdbx_description
1 polymer ?
#
loop_
_entity_poly.entity_id
_entity_poly.type
_entity_poly.pdbx_seq_one_letter_code
_entity_poly.pdbx_strand_id
1 'polypeptide(L)'
;MHPAIRVEHLNKTFARKSALVDLDLTIAVGEMVALIGASGSGKSTLLRHLTDTVGLPPATTAWLQREALDVLVLDCSMPPQPQAPRNHNDLTLALQCIEELKPGQGVLTHVGHTLDAWLLQHRQELPGNVTVGWDGRVL
;
A
#
# COMPACT_ATOMS: atom_id res chain seq x y z
N MET A 1 -4.85 -20.54 11.35
CA MET A 1 -5.59 -19.48 10.64
C MET A 1 -4.65 -18.32 10.42
N HIS A 2 -4.61 -17.73 9.22
CA HIS A 2 -3.79 -16.54 8.96
C HIS A 2 -4.50 -15.29 9.52
N PRO A 3 -3.77 -14.35 10.15
CA PRO A 3 -4.36 -13.09 10.58
C PRO A 3 -4.80 -12.25 9.37
N ALA A 4 -5.78 -11.37 9.59
CA ALA A 4 -6.20 -10.40 8.58
C ALA A 4 -5.16 -9.29 8.38
N ILE A 5 -4.52 -8.85 9.48
CA ILE A 5 -3.44 -7.85 9.43
C ILE A 5 -2.29 -8.35 10.30
N ARG A 6 -1.07 -8.27 9.77
CA ARG A 6 0.17 -8.52 10.51
C ARG A 6 1.15 -7.39 10.24
N VAL A 7 1.64 -6.79 11.32
CA VAL A 7 2.68 -5.77 11.33
C VAL A 7 3.80 -6.28 12.20
N GLU A 8 5.03 -6.24 11.69
CA GLU A 8 6.22 -6.67 12.41
C GLU A 8 7.27 -5.58 12.39
N HIS A 9 7.83 -5.26 13.55
CA HIS A 9 8.96 -4.35 13.69
C HIS A 9 8.77 -3.00 12.98
N LEU A 10 7.55 -2.45 12.98
CA LEU A 10 7.25 -1.22 12.24
C LEU A 10 7.87 -0.01 12.95
N ASN A 11 8.77 0.64 12.24
CA ASN A 11 9.47 1.84 12.68
C ASN A 11 9.16 3.00 11.73
N LYS A 12 8.85 4.18 12.29
CA LYS A 12 8.69 5.40 11.50
C LYS A 12 9.20 6.61 12.25
N THR A 13 10.14 7.32 11.63
CA THR A 13 10.68 8.58 12.13
C THR A 13 10.42 9.69 11.13
N PHE A 14 9.92 10.83 11.62
CA PHE A 14 9.81 12.07 10.85
C PHE A 14 10.86 13.06 11.37
N ALA A 15 11.83 13.42 10.51
CA ALA A 15 12.96 14.26 10.88
C ALA A 15 13.66 13.76 12.16
N ARG A 16 13.39 14.38 13.31
CA ARG A 16 13.99 14.03 14.61
C ARG A 16 13.02 13.38 15.60
N LYS A 17 11.80 13.04 15.20
CA LYS A 17 10.77 12.45 16.07
C LYS A 17 10.36 11.07 15.58
N SER A 18 10.59 10.05 16.41
CA SER A 18 10.05 8.72 16.20
C SER A 18 8.53 8.73 16.46
N ALA A 19 7.75 8.41 15.43
CA ALA A 19 6.30 8.31 15.48
C ALA A 19 5.83 6.88 15.77
N LEU A 20 6.56 5.88 15.28
CA LEU A 20 6.36 4.45 15.57
C LEU A 20 7.73 3.85 15.89
N VAL A 21 7.80 3.04 16.94
CA VAL A 21 9.04 2.40 17.41
C VAL A 21 8.73 0.93 17.65
N ASP A 22 9.38 0.07 16.86
CA ASP A 22 9.32 -1.39 16.96
C ASP A 22 7.90 -1.93 17.23
N LEU A 23 6.94 -1.51 16.40
CA LEU A 23 5.54 -1.86 16.61
C LEU A 23 5.20 -3.21 15.95
N ASP A 24 4.70 -4.13 16.76
CA ASP A 24 4.06 -5.37 16.33
C ASP A 24 2.54 -5.29 16.54
N LEU A 25 1.78 -5.73 15.54
CA LEU A 25 0.32 -5.78 15.60
C LEU A 25 -0.18 -6.97 14.79
N THR A 26 -1.03 -7.79 15.40
CA THR A 26 -1.75 -8.87 14.72
C THR A 26 -3.24 -8.66 14.94
N ILE A 27 -4.02 -8.68 13.86
CA ILE A 27 -5.48 -8.57 13.90
C ILE A 27 -6.06 -9.82 13.23
N ALA A 28 -6.93 -10.54 13.93
CA ALA A 28 -7.61 -11.71 13.42
C ALA A 28 -8.73 -11.35 12.42
N VAL A 29 -9.12 -12.32 11.58
CA VAL A 29 -10.25 -12.17 10.68
C VAL A 29 -11.53 -11.94 11.48
N GLY A 30 -12.25 -10.86 11.16
CA GLY A 30 -13.48 -10.46 11.85
C GLY A 30 -13.28 -9.75 13.19
N GLU A 31 -12.03 -9.51 13.60
CA GLU A 31 -11.74 -8.77 14.82
C GLU A 31 -12.03 -7.27 14.65
N MET A 32 -12.70 -6.68 15.64
CA MET A 32 -12.94 -5.24 15.72
C MET A 32 -11.92 -4.62 16.68
N VAL A 33 -11.07 -3.74 16.16
CA VAL A 33 -9.98 -3.10 16.93
C VAL A 33 -10.19 -1.60 17.01
N ALA A 34 -10.06 -1.03 18.20
CA ALA A 34 -10.07 0.42 18.43
C ALA A 34 -8.66 0.92 18.78
N LEU A 35 -8.16 1.91 18.02
CA LEU A 35 -6.85 2.52 18.24
C LEU A 35 -6.99 3.84 19.00
N ILE A 36 -6.64 3.85 20.29
CA ILE A 36 -6.76 5.00 21.20
C ILE A 36 -5.39 5.53 21.67
N GLY A 37 -5.34 6.80 22.06
CA GLY A 37 -4.12 7.44 22.56
C GLY A 37 -4.08 8.96 22.35
N ALA A 38 -3.16 9.65 23.03
CA ALA A 38 -3.02 11.10 22.96
C ALA A 38 -2.70 11.63 21.54
N SER A 39 -2.96 12.91 21.28
CA SER A 39 -2.55 13.54 20.02
C SER A 39 -1.04 13.41 19.82
N GLY A 40 -0.62 13.05 18.61
CA GLY A 40 0.80 12.83 18.28
C GLY A 40 1.40 11.50 18.73
N SER A 41 0.60 10.56 19.24
CA SER A 41 1.05 9.22 19.66
C SER A 41 1.30 8.22 18.52
N GLY A 42 1.26 8.66 17.26
CA GLY A 42 1.52 7.79 16.10
C GLY A 42 0.30 7.08 15.49
N LYS A 43 -0.92 7.25 16.02
CA LYS A 43 -2.13 6.55 15.52
C LYS A 43 -2.38 6.72 14.02
N SER A 44 -2.45 7.97 13.56
CA SER A 44 -2.64 8.25 12.13
C SER A 44 -1.42 7.85 11.30
N THR A 45 -0.24 7.78 11.91
CA THR A 45 0.95 7.24 11.24
C THR A 45 0.81 5.74 11.02
N LEU A 46 0.38 4.97 12.03
CA LEU A 46 0.13 3.54 11.90
C LEU A 46 -0.92 3.26 10.83
N LEU A 47 -2.09 3.92 10.91
CA LEU A 47 -3.18 3.71 9.94
C LEU A 47 -2.72 3.99 8.50
N ARG A 48 -1.99 5.08 8.26
CA ARG A 48 -1.45 5.37 6.92
C ARG A 48 -0.51 4.28 6.42
N HIS A 49 0.33 3.68 7.26
CA HIS A 49 1.21 2.59 6.80
C HIS A 49 0.45 1.30 6.50
N LEU A 50 -0.78 1.15 7.00
CA LEU A 50 -1.65 0.01 6.68
C LEU A 50 -2.46 0.24 5.40
N THR A 51 -2.72 1.49 5.03
CA THR A 51 -3.67 1.82 3.94
C THR A 51 -3.04 2.52 2.75
N ASP A 52 -1.91 3.20 2.94
CA ASP A 52 -1.23 4.04 1.95
C ASP A 52 0.27 3.72 1.91
N THR A 53 0.85 3.75 0.72
CA THR A 53 2.28 3.49 0.53
C THR A 53 2.89 4.46 -0.48
N VAL A 54 4.21 4.68 -0.35
CA VAL A 54 5.02 5.36 -1.38
C VAL A 54 6.25 4.51 -1.59
N GLY A 55 6.19 3.70 -2.63
CA GLY A 55 7.07 2.55 -2.78
C GLY A 55 6.97 1.60 -1.59
N LEU A 56 7.86 0.61 -1.59
CA LEU A 56 8.02 -0.32 -0.48
C LEU A 56 9.41 -0.12 0.13
N PRO A 57 9.52 0.00 1.47
CA PRO A 57 10.82 -0.06 2.13
C PRO A 57 11.53 -1.38 1.79
N PRO A 58 12.86 -1.40 1.64
CA PRO A 58 13.60 -2.62 1.28
C PRO A 58 13.32 -3.82 2.19
N ALA A 59 13.14 -3.58 3.49
CA ALA A 59 12.79 -4.64 4.45
C ALA A 59 11.40 -5.23 4.19
N THR A 60 10.42 -4.40 3.82
CA THR A 60 9.06 -4.83 3.46
C THR A 60 9.09 -5.63 2.16
N THR A 61 9.80 -5.13 1.13
CA THR A 61 10.00 -5.86 -0.13
C THR A 61 10.62 -7.23 0.11
N ALA A 62 11.73 -7.30 0.85
CA ALA A 62 12.43 -8.54 1.14
C ALA A 62 11.62 -9.52 2.01
N TRP A 63 10.64 -9.03 2.78
CA TRP A 63 9.70 -9.88 3.52
C TRP A 63 8.63 -10.44 2.59
N LEU A 64 8.02 -9.60 1.76
CA LEU A 64 6.97 -10.00 0.81
C LEU A 64 7.47 -10.98 -0.25
N GLN A 65 8.71 -10.84 -0.70
CA GLN A 65 9.33 -11.74 -1.68
C GLN A 65 9.59 -13.16 -1.16
N ARG A 66 9.41 -13.41 0.15
CA ARG A 66 9.56 -14.77 0.72
C ARG A 66 8.38 -15.67 0.39
N GLU A 67 7.24 -15.07 0.01
CA GLU A 67 6.00 -15.76 -0.30
C GLU A 67 5.62 -15.48 -1.76
N ALA A 68 4.91 -16.41 -2.40
CA ALA A 68 4.29 -16.16 -3.70
C ALA A 68 2.97 -15.41 -3.46
N LEU A 69 2.90 -14.15 -3.90
CA LEU A 69 1.68 -13.34 -3.75
C LEU A 69 0.69 -13.68 -4.86
N ASP A 70 -0.47 -14.26 -4.52
CA ASP A 70 -1.56 -14.45 -5.48
C ASP A 70 -2.11 -13.09 -5.96
N VAL A 71 -2.33 -12.18 -5.00
CA VAL A 71 -2.90 -10.85 -5.24
C VAL A 71 -2.14 -9.79 -4.45
N LEU A 72 -1.81 -8.68 -5.09
CA LEU A 72 -1.29 -7.46 -4.47
C LEU A 72 -2.28 -6.32 -4.71
N VAL A 73 -2.90 -5.83 -3.64
CA VAL A 73 -3.71 -4.59 -3.68
C VAL A 73 -2.83 -3.45 -3.21
N LEU A 74 -2.63 -2.45 -4.07
CA LEU A 74 -1.69 -1.36 -3.85
C LEU A 74 -2.35 -0.01 -4.12
N ASP A 75 -2.16 0.95 -3.22
CA ASP A 75 -2.65 2.31 -3.45
C ASP A 75 -1.90 2.98 -4.61
N CYS A 76 -2.64 3.68 -5.45
CA CYS A 76 -2.12 4.46 -6.56
C CYS A 76 -3.13 5.57 -6.89
N SER A 77 -2.83 6.79 -6.48
CA SER A 77 -3.77 7.92 -6.62
C SER A 77 -3.46 8.85 -7.79
N MET A 78 -2.25 8.78 -8.33
CA MET A 78 -1.76 9.71 -9.34
C MET A 78 -1.31 8.99 -10.61
N PRO A 79 -1.51 9.58 -11.80
CA PRO A 79 -0.85 9.12 -13.03
C PRO A 79 0.66 9.35 -12.93
N PRO A 80 1.48 8.79 -13.84
CA PRO A 80 2.94 8.97 -13.80
C PRO A 80 3.34 10.44 -13.58
N GLN A 81 4.12 10.71 -12.55
CA GLN A 81 4.57 12.05 -12.18
C GLN A 81 6.06 12.23 -12.50
N PRO A 82 6.52 13.44 -12.87
CA PRO A 82 7.95 13.72 -13.03
C PRO A 82 8.75 13.63 -11.73
N GLN A 83 8.08 13.83 -10.59
CA GLN A 83 8.67 13.73 -9.25
C GLN A 83 7.82 12.80 -8.40
N ALA A 84 8.48 11.95 -7.64
CA ALA A 84 7.81 11.01 -6.76
C ALA A 84 6.88 11.75 -5.77
N PRO A 85 5.62 11.33 -5.64
CA PRO A 85 4.68 11.85 -4.64
C PRO A 85 5.15 11.56 -3.21
N ARG A 86 4.61 12.30 -2.24
CA ARG A 86 5.02 12.20 -0.82
C ARG A 86 4.29 11.15 0.00
N ASN A 87 3.01 10.89 -0.31
CA ASN A 87 2.13 10.12 0.59
C ASN A 87 1.40 8.93 -0.06
N HIS A 88 1.25 8.92 -1.38
CA HIS A 88 0.62 7.84 -2.15
C HIS A 88 1.49 7.50 -3.34
N ASN A 89 1.41 6.29 -3.89
CA ASN A 89 2.07 6.01 -5.14
C ASN A 89 1.46 6.80 -6.29
N ASP A 90 2.31 7.16 -7.25
CA ASP A 90 1.88 7.34 -8.62
C ASP A 90 1.94 6.00 -9.35
N LEU A 91 1.43 5.97 -10.59
CA LEU A 91 1.41 4.75 -11.38
C LEU A 91 2.82 4.17 -11.61
N THR A 92 3.83 5.03 -11.75
CA THR A 92 5.22 4.61 -11.93
C THR A 92 5.70 3.77 -10.75
N LEU A 93 5.57 4.30 -9.52
CA LEU A 93 5.99 3.61 -8.30
C LEU A 93 5.16 2.36 -8.03
N ALA A 94 3.85 2.42 -8.29
CA ALA A 94 2.97 1.27 -8.10
C ALA A 94 3.35 0.11 -9.03
N LEU A 95 3.60 0.40 -10.31
CA LEU A 95 4.03 -0.61 -11.28
C LEU A 95 5.43 -1.14 -10.97
N GLN A 96 6.35 -0.32 -10.47
CA GLN A 96 7.66 -0.78 -9.99
C GLN A 96 7.53 -1.79 -8.85
N CYS A 97 6.67 -1.53 -7.86
CA CYS A 97 6.41 -2.47 -6.77
C CYS A 97 5.82 -3.79 -7.29
N ILE A 98 4.88 -3.71 -8.23
CA ILE A 98 4.26 -4.89 -8.85
C ILE A 98 5.30 -5.71 -9.64
N GLU A 99 6.16 -5.06 -10.41
CA GLU A 99 7.23 -5.73 -11.17
C GLU A 99 8.27 -6.38 -10.24
N GLU A 100 8.58 -5.74 -9.11
CA GLU A 100 9.54 -6.25 -8.13
C GLU A 100 8.98 -7.45 -7.33
N LEU A 101 7.68 -7.40 -6.98
CA LEU A 101 7.03 -8.46 -6.19
C LEU A 101 6.42 -9.58 -7.04
N LYS A 102 6.17 -9.34 -8.34
CA LYS A 102 5.62 -10.31 -9.30
C LYS A 102 4.39 -11.07 -8.81
N PRO A 103 3.34 -10.38 -8.33
CA PRO A 103 2.13 -11.04 -7.89
C PRO A 103 1.40 -11.69 -9.07
N GLY A 104 0.60 -12.72 -8.80
CA GLY A 104 -0.31 -13.31 -9.79
C GLY A 104 -1.26 -12.26 -10.38
N GLN A 105 -1.77 -11.37 -9.54
CA GLN A 105 -2.55 -10.20 -9.93
C GLN A 105 -2.17 -8.95 -9.13
N GLY A 106 -1.96 -7.83 -9.82
CA GLY A 106 -1.89 -6.49 -9.24
C GLY A 106 -3.23 -5.76 -9.32
N VAL A 107 -3.64 -5.10 -8.24
CA VAL A 107 -4.86 -4.29 -8.17
C VAL A 107 -4.52 -2.90 -7.65
N LEU A 108 -4.74 -1.90 -8.49
CA LEU A 108 -4.57 -0.49 -8.12
C LEU A 108 -5.84 -0.01 -7.41
N THR A 109 -5.69 0.50 -6.18
CA THR A 109 -6.76 1.14 -5.40
C THR A 109 -6.49 2.63 -5.16
N HIS A 110 -7.41 3.33 -4.51
CA HIS A 110 -7.29 4.76 -4.20
C HIS A 110 -7.13 5.62 -5.48
N VAL A 111 -7.81 5.26 -6.57
CA VAL A 111 -7.70 5.95 -7.86
C VAL A 111 -8.27 7.37 -7.76
N GLY A 112 -7.39 8.36 -7.81
CA GLY A 112 -7.78 9.77 -7.81
C GLY A 112 -8.34 10.22 -9.15
N HIS A 113 -9.06 11.36 -9.17
CA HIS A 113 -9.68 11.88 -10.40
C HIS A 113 -8.71 12.10 -11.56
N THR A 114 -7.48 12.54 -11.28
CA THR A 114 -6.45 12.75 -12.29
C THR A 114 -5.95 11.45 -12.88
N LEU A 115 -5.79 10.40 -12.05
CA LEU A 115 -5.42 9.08 -12.53
C LEU A 115 -6.56 8.44 -13.34
N ASP A 116 -7.80 8.56 -12.87
CA ASP A 116 -8.97 8.05 -13.57
C ASP A 116 -9.09 8.68 -14.98
N ALA A 117 -8.98 10.01 -15.07
CA ALA A 117 -8.97 10.72 -16.35
C ALA A 117 -7.82 10.28 -17.28
N TRP A 118 -6.62 10.02 -16.72
CA TRP A 118 -5.48 9.53 -17.49
C TRP A 118 -5.72 8.12 -18.04
N LEU A 119 -6.30 7.24 -17.21
CA LEU A 119 -6.60 5.85 -17.57
C LEU A 119 -7.62 5.74 -18.70
N LEU A 120 -8.50 6.72 -18.90
CA LEU A 120 -9.43 6.73 -20.05
C LEU A 120 -8.71 6.60 -21.40
N GLN A 121 -7.46 7.05 -21.49
CA GLN A 121 -6.68 7.07 -22.73
C GLN A 121 -5.52 6.07 -22.72
N HIS A 122 -5.11 5.57 -21.56
CA HIS A 122 -3.87 4.80 -21.39
C HIS A 122 -4.09 3.44 -20.70
N ARG A 123 -5.33 3.01 -20.46
CA ARG A 123 -5.61 1.74 -19.77
C ARG A 123 -4.97 0.53 -20.45
N GLN A 124 -4.82 0.55 -21.77
CA GLN A 124 -4.13 -0.50 -22.54
C GLN A 124 -2.62 -0.59 -22.27
N GLU A 125 -2.02 0.41 -21.62
CA GLU A 125 -0.60 0.43 -21.27
C GLU A 125 -0.32 -0.28 -19.93
N LEU A 126 -1.36 -0.62 -19.16
CA LEU A 126 -1.19 -1.41 -17.95
C LEU A 126 -0.72 -2.83 -18.28
N PRO A 127 0.18 -3.43 -17.49
CA PRO A 127 0.55 -4.83 -17.66
C PRO A 127 -0.66 -5.76 -17.58
N GLY A 128 -0.62 -6.88 -18.29
CA GLY A 128 -1.78 -7.78 -18.41
C GLY A 128 -2.28 -8.39 -17.09
N ASN A 129 -1.45 -8.43 -16.05
CA ASN A 129 -1.81 -8.86 -14.70
C ASN A 129 -2.24 -7.71 -13.77
N VAL A 130 -2.28 -6.46 -14.26
CA VAL A 130 -2.61 -5.28 -13.47
C VAL A 130 -4.02 -4.80 -13.82
N THR A 131 -4.80 -4.53 -12.79
CA THR A 131 -6.19 -4.05 -12.92
C THR A 131 -6.44 -2.90 -11.97
N VAL A 132 -7.47 -2.10 -12.24
CA VAL A 132 -7.95 -1.08 -11.32
C VAL A 132 -9.08 -1.68 -10.48
N GLY A 133 -9.13 -1.36 -9.18
CA GLY A 133 -10.24 -1.76 -8.31
C GLY A 133 -11.55 -1.03 -8.65
N TRP A 134 -12.69 -1.67 -8.41
CA TRP A 134 -14.02 -1.07 -8.55
C TRP A 134 -14.98 -1.61 -7.48
N ASP A 135 -16.05 -0.86 -7.22
CA ASP A 135 -17.03 -1.21 -6.20
C ASP A 135 -17.70 -2.55 -6.49
N GLY A 136 -17.81 -3.40 -5.46
CA GLY A 136 -18.40 -4.73 -5.56
C GLY A 136 -17.47 -5.80 -6.14
N ARG A 137 -16.21 -5.48 -6.44
CA ARG A 137 -15.21 -6.48 -6.84
C ARG A 137 -14.89 -7.44 -5.68
N VAL A 138 -14.81 -8.73 -6.00
CA VAL A 138 -14.33 -9.80 -5.12
C VAL A 138 -13.08 -10.40 -5.76
N LEU A 139 -12.03 -10.61 -4.95
CA LEU A 139 -10.72 -11.13 -5.36
C LEU A 139 -10.55 -12.56 -4.87
#